data_AF-A0A9D2SXJ3-F1
#
_entry.id   AF-A0A9D2SXJ3-F1
#
_cell.length_a   1.000
_cell.length_b   1.000
_cell.length_c   1.000
_cell.angle_alpha   90.00
_cell.angle_beta   90.00
_cell.angle_gamma   90.00
#
_symmetry.space_group_name_H-M   'P 1'
#
loop_
_entity.id
_entity.type
_entity.pdbx_description
1 polymer ?
#
loop_
_entity_poly.entity_id
_entity_poly.type
_entity_poly.pdbx_seq_one_letter_code
_entity_poly.pdbx_strand_id
1 'polypeptide(L)'
;HDGTSLVEQFLDAAADVWKNVFCVGSGNEGAAAGHAAGRLTEESESEIQLGVQARETNLSVQIWKSYVDEIEISVINPSGVSTIPFRETLGAQRFYLGGTELLVYYGEPKPYSVRQEIYISFLPRGTYIDSGVWRIVLIPRRIVDGSWQMWLPSQSALNDGTAFLLPGSALTLTIPSTASRVITAAAYDALTFSYADFSGRGTASAYEGSGVPKPDLAAPGVRVRAPVPGGGYAEFTGTSFAAPFVTGGAALLMEWGIVKGNDPYLYGEKVKAYLQRGARQLPGYETWPNPQLGYGILCVEDSLDNSPAVMR
;
A
#
# COMPACT_ATOMS: atom_id res chain seq x y z
N HIS A 1 -5.54 3.05 3.14
CA HIS A 1 -4.09 3.19 2.91
C HIS A 1 -3.63 4.61 3.22
N ASP A 2 -4.06 5.17 4.35
CA ASP A 2 -3.83 6.57 4.74
C ASP A 2 -3.20 6.71 6.14
N GLY A 3 -2.81 5.58 6.75
CA GLY A 3 -2.28 5.55 8.12
C GLY A 3 -3.33 5.46 9.22
N THR A 4 -4.62 5.43 8.88
CA THR A 4 -5.71 5.59 9.88
C THR A 4 -6.44 4.29 10.23
N SER A 5 -6.06 3.13 9.69
CA SER A 5 -6.70 1.87 10.11
C SER A 5 -6.37 1.54 11.59
N LEU A 6 -7.20 0.73 12.24
CA LEU A 6 -7.00 0.38 13.66
C LEU A 6 -5.64 -0.27 13.93
N VAL A 7 -5.14 -1.10 13.00
CA VAL A 7 -3.81 -1.73 13.14
C VAL A 7 -2.69 -0.72 13.01
N GLU A 8 -2.83 0.28 12.13
CA GLU A 8 -1.85 1.35 11.97
C GLU A 8 -1.84 2.27 13.18
N GLN A 9 -3.01 2.68 13.67
CA GLN A 9 -3.14 3.45 14.91
C GLN A 9 -2.56 2.70 16.11
N PHE A 10 -2.77 1.38 16.18
CA PHE A 10 -2.17 0.54 17.21
C PHE A 10 -0.64 0.52 17.12
N LEU A 11 -0.07 0.34 15.93
CA LEU A 11 1.39 0.35 15.74
C LEU A 11 1.98 1.72 16.04
N ASP A 12 1.32 2.80 15.64
CA ASP A 12 1.75 4.16 15.96
C ASP A 12 1.73 4.38 17.49
N ALA A 13 0.66 3.98 18.17
CA ALA A 13 0.61 4.05 19.63
C ALA A 13 1.68 3.18 20.31
N ALA A 14 1.94 1.98 19.79
CA ALA A 14 2.97 1.08 20.31
C ALA A 14 4.39 1.61 20.08
N ALA A 15 4.63 2.30 18.95
CA ALA A 15 5.90 2.93 18.64
C ALA A 15 6.27 4.06 19.62
N ASP A 16 5.27 4.64 20.29
CA ASP A 16 5.45 5.65 21.33
C ASP A 16 5.76 5.05 22.73
N VAL A 17 5.65 3.72 22.88
CA VAL A 17 5.97 3.03 24.14
C VAL A 17 7.47 2.70 24.20
N TRP A 18 8.04 2.67 25.41
CA TRP A 18 9.48 2.52 25.72
C TRP A 18 10.31 1.62 24.78
N LYS A 19 11.50 2.13 24.42
CA LYS A 19 12.60 1.59 23.57
C LYS A 19 12.24 0.51 22.55
N ASN A 20 11.55 0.90 21.47
CA ASN A 20 11.35 0.05 20.30
C ASN A 20 11.46 0.83 18.97
N VAL A 21 11.55 0.07 17.88
CA VAL A 21 11.48 0.53 16.49
C VAL A 21 10.74 -0.54 15.70
N PHE A 22 9.71 -0.15 14.95
CA PHE A 22 8.98 -1.04 14.05
C PHE A 22 9.43 -0.82 12.61
N CYS A 23 9.93 -1.86 11.94
CA CYS A 23 10.27 -1.82 10.52
C CYS A 23 9.29 -2.69 9.73
N VAL A 24 8.73 -2.17 8.64
CA VAL A 24 7.69 -2.84 7.85
C VAL A 24 8.07 -2.75 6.37
N GLY A 25 7.96 -3.85 5.62
CA GLY A 25 8.15 -3.82 4.18
C GLY A 25 7.02 -3.04 3.49
N SER A 26 7.32 -2.34 2.40
CA SER A 26 6.32 -1.56 1.66
C SER A 26 5.22 -2.38 0.98
N GLY A 27 5.42 -3.70 0.82
CA GLY A 27 4.52 -4.59 0.09
C GLY A 27 4.99 -4.84 -1.35
N ASN A 28 4.42 -5.86 -2.00
CA ASN A 28 4.88 -6.31 -3.33
C ASN A 28 3.85 -6.00 -4.44
N GLU A 29 2.99 -5.01 -4.23
CA GLU A 29 1.86 -4.68 -5.13
C GLU A 29 2.21 -3.58 -6.16
N GLY A 30 3.47 -3.13 -6.22
CA GLY A 30 3.92 -2.00 -7.06
C GLY A 30 3.70 -2.20 -8.57
N ALA A 31 3.72 -3.46 -9.02
CA ALA A 31 3.49 -3.85 -10.42
C ALA A 31 2.26 -4.76 -10.59
N ALA A 32 1.47 -4.98 -9.53
CA ALA A 32 0.35 -5.91 -9.54
C ALA A 32 -0.89 -5.39 -10.29
N ALA A 33 -0.96 -4.09 -10.56
CA ALA A 33 -2.13 -3.44 -11.17
C ALA A 33 -3.45 -3.67 -10.38
N GLY A 34 -3.35 -3.95 -9.08
CA GLY A 34 -4.47 -4.12 -8.16
C GLY A 34 -5.05 -2.82 -7.61
N HIS A 35 -4.54 -1.67 -8.02
CA HIS A 35 -5.00 -0.35 -7.59
C HIS A 35 -5.40 0.53 -8.79
N ALA A 36 -6.55 1.19 -8.71
CA ALA A 36 -7.00 2.20 -9.67
C ALA A 36 -7.49 3.45 -8.94
N ALA A 37 -7.26 4.61 -9.53
CA ALA A 37 -7.54 5.89 -8.91
C ALA A 37 -7.98 6.91 -9.96
N GLY A 38 -8.78 7.88 -9.54
CA GLY A 38 -9.17 8.98 -10.40
C GLY A 38 -9.87 10.10 -9.66
N ARG A 39 -10.32 11.09 -10.44
CA ARG A 39 -11.14 12.20 -9.95
C ARG A 39 -12.36 12.32 -10.85
N LEU A 40 -13.54 12.30 -10.25
CA LEU A 40 -14.81 12.56 -10.92
C LEU A 40 -15.07 14.06 -11.01
N THR A 41 -15.77 14.46 -12.06
CA THR A 41 -16.44 15.76 -12.20
C THR A 41 -17.94 15.51 -12.33
N GLU A 42 -18.77 16.54 -12.12
CA GLU A 42 -20.23 16.38 -12.27
C GLU A 42 -20.68 16.12 -13.71
N GLU A 43 -19.80 16.33 -14.69
CA GLU A 43 -20.13 16.31 -16.12
C GLU A 43 -19.91 14.95 -16.79
N SER A 44 -19.10 14.07 -16.20
CA SER A 44 -18.71 12.80 -16.84
C SER A 44 -18.77 11.60 -15.90
N GLU A 45 -19.36 10.53 -16.41
CA GLU A 45 -19.25 9.21 -15.81
C GLU A 45 -17.83 8.68 -15.98
N SER A 46 -17.36 7.88 -15.02
CA SER A 46 -16.10 7.15 -15.14
C SER A 46 -16.38 5.66 -15.25
N GLU A 47 -15.84 5.03 -16.30
CA GLU A 47 -15.86 3.59 -16.49
C GLU A 47 -14.47 3.02 -16.12
N ILE A 48 -14.43 2.15 -15.10
CA ILE A 48 -13.22 1.47 -14.66
C ILE A 48 -13.29 0.03 -15.13
N GLN A 49 -12.27 -0.41 -15.86
CA GLN A 49 -12.21 -1.76 -16.44
C GLN A 49 -11.35 -2.69 -15.57
N LEU A 50 -11.94 -3.82 -15.18
CA LEU A 50 -11.33 -4.88 -14.39
C LEU A 50 -11.27 -6.16 -15.23
N GLY A 51 -10.06 -6.60 -15.58
CA GLY A 51 -9.85 -7.90 -16.20
C GLY A 51 -9.90 -8.99 -15.15
N VAL A 52 -10.83 -9.94 -15.26
CA VAL A 52 -10.94 -11.11 -14.39
C VAL A 52 -10.51 -12.34 -15.16
N GLN A 53 -9.49 -13.05 -14.65
CA GLN A 53 -8.95 -14.23 -15.32
C GLN A 53 -9.83 -15.46 -15.13
N ALA A 54 -9.61 -16.45 -15.99
CA ALA A 54 -10.28 -17.74 -15.87
C ALA A 54 -10.00 -18.37 -14.52
N ARG A 55 -10.98 -19.10 -13.99
CA ARG A 55 -10.90 -19.86 -12.73
C ARG A 55 -10.74 -19.01 -11.47
N GLU A 56 -11.14 -17.74 -11.49
CA GLU A 56 -11.22 -16.94 -10.28
C GLU A 56 -12.37 -17.45 -9.39
N THR A 57 -12.06 -17.88 -8.17
CA THR A 57 -13.05 -18.52 -7.28
C THR A 57 -13.78 -17.52 -6.39
N ASN A 58 -13.18 -16.37 -6.15
CA ASN A 58 -13.78 -15.21 -5.50
C ASN A 58 -12.88 -14.01 -5.81
N LEU A 59 -13.44 -12.81 -5.82
CA LEU A 59 -12.65 -11.58 -5.75
C LEU A 59 -13.48 -10.51 -5.03
N SER A 60 -12.82 -9.45 -4.59
CA SER A 60 -13.51 -8.28 -4.08
C SER A 60 -12.93 -7.00 -4.64
N VAL A 61 -13.73 -5.94 -4.62
CA VAL A 61 -13.28 -4.58 -4.92
C VAL A 61 -13.66 -3.68 -3.75
N GLN A 62 -12.68 -3.01 -3.17
CA GLN A 62 -12.88 -1.94 -2.21
C GLN A 62 -12.83 -0.60 -2.93
N ILE A 63 -13.93 0.15 -2.90
CA ILE A 63 -14.02 1.49 -3.47
C ILE A 63 -14.03 2.49 -2.31
N TRP A 64 -13.18 3.50 -2.40
CA TRP A 64 -13.07 4.56 -1.41
C TRP A 64 -13.33 5.92 -2.06
N LYS A 65 -14.19 6.71 -1.45
CA LYS A 65 -14.51 8.09 -1.86
C LYS A 65 -14.67 9.00 -0.65
N SER A 66 -14.77 10.30 -0.88
CA SER A 66 -15.23 11.23 0.15
C SER A 66 -16.70 10.97 0.49
N TYR A 67 -17.08 11.04 1.76
CA TYR A 67 -18.47 10.84 2.16
C TYR A 67 -19.40 11.98 1.68
N VAL A 68 -18.86 13.18 1.46
CA VAL A 68 -19.64 14.33 0.97
C VAL A 68 -20.03 14.24 -0.51
N ASP A 69 -19.39 13.35 -1.26
CA ASP A 69 -19.71 13.13 -2.68
C ASP A 69 -20.87 12.14 -2.81
N GLU A 70 -21.88 12.48 -3.60
CA GLU A 70 -22.98 11.57 -3.95
C GLU A 70 -22.67 10.95 -5.32
N ILE A 71 -22.41 9.64 -5.33
CA ILE A 71 -22.02 8.89 -6.52
C ILE A 71 -22.85 7.60 -6.59
N GLU A 72 -23.54 7.41 -7.71
CA GLU A 72 -24.19 6.15 -8.04
C GLU A 72 -23.18 5.19 -8.66
N ILE A 73 -23.24 3.92 -8.25
CA ILE A 73 -22.31 2.88 -8.72
C ILE A 73 -23.10 1.75 -9.36
N SER A 74 -22.70 1.32 -10.55
CA SER A 74 -23.22 0.12 -11.18
C SER A 74 -22.09 -0.76 -11.71
N VAL A 75 -22.39 -2.04 -11.94
CA VAL A 75 -21.42 -3.01 -12.47
C VAL A 75 -21.99 -3.65 -13.73
N ILE A 76 -21.15 -3.73 -14.77
CA ILE A 76 -21.44 -4.40 -16.03
C ILE A 76 -20.54 -5.63 -16.15
N ASN A 77 -21.16 -6.78 -16.40
CA ASN A 77 -20.43 -8.04 -16.58
C ASN A 77 -19.81 -8.16 -17.98
N PRO A 78 -18.97 -9.17 -18.24
CA PRO A 78 -18.31 -9.36 -19.53
C PRO A 78 -19.26 -9.56 -20.71
N SER A 79 -20.50 -10.02 -20.48
CA SER A 79 -21.53 -10.13 -21.52
C SER A 79 -22.30 -8.83 -21.79
N GLY A 80 -22.01 -7.75 -21.07
CA GLY A 80 -22.67 -6.45 -21.22
C GLY A 80 -23.96 -6.26 -20.40
N VAL A 81 -24.28 -7.20 -19.51
CA VAL A 81 -25.43 -7.06 -18.60
C VAL A 81 -25.04 -6.17 -17.44
N SER A 82 -25.81 -5.11 -17.21
CA SER A 82 -25.60 -4.13 -16.15
C SER A 82 -26.52 -4.38 -14.96
N THR A 83 -26.04 -4.09 -13.76
CA THR A 83 -26.92 -3.85 -12.62
C THR A 83 -27.65 -2.52 -12.79
N ILE A 84 -28.74 -2.33 -12.04
CA ILE A 84 -29.18 -0.98 -11.67
C ILE A 84 -28.15 -0.35 -10.72
N PRO A 85 -28.13 0.98 -10.55
CA PRO A 85 -27.31 1.62 -9.53
C PRO A 85 -27.58 1.02 -8.14
N PHE A 86 -26.50 0.78 -7.40
CA PHE A 86 -26.58 0.31 -6.03
C PHE A 86 -27.22 1.38 -5.15
N ARG A 87 -27.91 0.95 -4.09
CA ARG A 87 -28.54 1.87 -3.14
C ARG A 87 -27.57 2.17 -2.02
N GLU A 88 -27.49 3.42 -1.59
CA GLU A 88 -26.73 3.79 -0.41
C GLU A 88 -27.53 3.46 0.86
N THR A 89 -27.61 2.17 1.17
CA THR A 89 -28.33 1.63 2.34
C THR A 89 -27.49 0.61 3.06
N LEU A 90 -27.59 0.60 4.40
CA LEU A 90 -26.93 -0.39 5.24
C LEU A 90 -27.45 -1.81 4.96
N GLY A 91 -26.53 -2.77 5.08
CA GLY A 91 -26.81 -4.19 4.83
C GLY A 91 -26.38 -4.66 3.45
N ALA A 92 -26.45 -5.98 3.26
CA ALA A 92 -25.98 -6.61 2.03
C ALA A 92 -27.01 -6.47 0.91
N GLN A 93 -26.58 -5.92 -0.23
CA GLN A 93 -27.34 -5.92 -1.47
C GLN A 93 -26.83 -7.03 -2.38
N ARG A 94 -27.74 -7.74 -3.06
CA ARG A 94 -27.41 -8.88 -3.91
C ARG A 94 -27.81 -8.60 -5.36
N PHE A 95 -26.87 -8.80 -6.28
CA PHE A 95 -27.10 -8.72 -7.72
C PHE A 95 -26.61 -9.99 -8.40
N TYR A 96 -27.31 -10.43 -9.45
CA TYR A 96 -26.95 -11.64 -10.19
C TYR A 96 -26.66 -11.27 -11.64
N LEU A 97 -25.42 -11.49 -12.07
CA LEU A 97 -24.95 -11.19 -13.41
C LEU A 97 -24.33 -12.47 -13.98
N GLY A 98 -25.08 -13.17 -14.83
CA GLY A 98 -24.63 -14.44 -15.40
C GLY A 98 -24.35 -15.50 -14.32
N GLY A 99 -23.13 -16.03 -14.32
CA GLY A 99 -22.60 -17.00 -13.37
C GLY A 99 -22.10 -16.40 -12.06
N THR A 100 -22.20 -15.08 -11.88
CA THR A 100 -21.63 -14.35 -10.75
C THR A 100 -22.70 -13.67 -9.90
N GLU A 101 -22.60 -13.81 -8.59
CA GLU A 101 -23.34 -13.03 -7.60
C GLU A 101 -22.44 -11.89 -7.09
N LEU A 102 -22.97 -10.67 -7.08
CA LEU A 102 -22.35 -9.53 -6.41
C LEU A 102 -23.01 -9.30 -5.06
N LEU A 103 -22.20 -9.22 -4.01
CA LEU A 103 -22.61 -8.83 -2.67
C LEU A 103 -22.01 -7.46 -2.36
N VAL A 104 -22.87 -6.44 -2.30
CA VAL A 104 -22.48 -5.04 -2.17
C VAL A 104 -22.81 -4.54 -0.78
N TYR A 105 -21.85 -3.87 -0.15
CA TYR A 105 -21.96 -3.24 1.16
C TYR A 105 -21.56 -1.77 1.07
N TYR A 106 -22.46 -0.89 1.49
CA TYR A 106 -22.16 0.52 1.70
C TYR A 106 -21.80 0.74 3.17
N GLY A 107 -20.59 1.23 3.42
CA GLY A 107 -20.16 1.64 4.75
C GLY A 107 -20.63 3.06 5.09
N GLU A 108 -20.69 3.34 6.38
CA GLU A 108 -20.73 4.70 6.91
C GLU A 108 -19.30 5.19 7.22
N PRO A 109 -19.08 6.51 7.33
CA PRO A 109 -17.83 7.04 7.86
C PRO A 109 -17.50 6.41 9.21
N LYS A 110 -16.22 6.12 9.42
CA LYS A 110 -15.73 5.53 10.68
C LYS A 110 -15.44 6.67 11.66
N PRO A 111 -15.46 6.46 13.00
CA PRO A 111 -15.19 7.52 13.98
C PRO A 111 -13.83 8.24 13.81
N TYR A 112 -12.91 7.62 13.06
CA TYR A 112 -11.56 8.11 12.78
C TYR A 112 -11.30 8.37 11.29
N SER A 113 -12.30 8.28 10.41
CA SER A 113 -12.14 8.57 8.98
C SER A 113 -13.45 9.08 8.35
N VAL A 114 -13.34 10.22 7.66
CA VAL A 114 -14.44 10.83 6.89
C VAL A 114 -14.63 10.18 5.51
N ARG A 115 -13.77 9.22 5.15
CA ARG A 115 -13.86 8.48 3.89
C ARG A 115 -14.91 7.39 4.01
N GLN A 116 -15.61 7.12 2.90
CA GLN A 116 -16.59 6.05 2.81
C GLN A 116 -16.01 4.88 2.03
N GLU A 117 -16.25 3.67 2.54
CA GLU A 117 -15.90 2.41 1.90
C GLU A 117 -17.16 1.78 1.28
N ILE A 118 -17.07 1.39 0.02
CA ILE A 118 -18.03 0.52 -0.65
C ILE A 118 -17.30 -0.78 -0.99
N TYR A 119 -17.79 -1.90 -0.44
CA TYR A 119 -17.19 -3.22 -0.65
C TYR A 119 -18.07 -4.06 -1.55
N ILE A 120 -17.49 -4.56 -2.65
CA ILE A 120 -18.17 -5.45 -3.60
C ILE A 120 -17.47 -6.80 -3.56
N SER A 121 -18.17 -7.86 -3.15
CA SER A 121 -17.69 -9.23 -3.29
C SER A 121 -18.30 -9.86 -4.52
N PHE A 122 -17.47 -10.52 -5.34
CA PHE A 122 -17.89 -11.31 -6.48
C PHE A 122 -17.80 -12.77 -6.06
N LEU A 123 -18.92 -13.46 -6.12
CA LEU A 123 -19.06 -14.84 -5.69
C LEU A 123 -19.53 -15.69 -6.87
N PRO A 124 -18.95 -16.88 -7.08
CA PRO A 124 -19.41 -17.78 -8.11
C PRO A 124 -20.77 -18.38 -7.73
N ARG A 125 -21.70 -18.45 -8.68
CA ARG A 125 -22.92 -19.26 -8.53
C ARG A 125 -22.67 -20.75 -8.82
N GLY A 126 -21.53 -21.05 -9.44
CA GLY A 126 -21.00 -22.39 -9.64
C GLY A 126 -19.61 -22.50 -9.01
N THR A 127 -18.59 -22.77 -9.83
CA THR A 127 -17.20 -22.92 -9.36
C THR A 127 -16.39 -21.63 -9.48
N TYR A 128 -16.65 -20.82 -10.51
CA TYR A 128 -15.84 -19.66 -10.87
C TYR A 128 -16.71 -18.47 -11.23
N ILE A 129 -16.16 -17.27 -10.99
CA ILE A 129 -16.70 -16.01 -11.47
C ILE A 129 -16.56 -15.98 -13.00
N ASP A 130 -17.48 -15.29 -13.68
CA ASP A 130 -17.38 -15.10 -15.13
C ASP A 130 -16.09 -14.34 -15.47
N SER A 131 -15.21 -14.95 -16.25
CA SER A 131 -13.96 -14.32 -16.72
C SER A 131 -14.22 -13.32 -17.84
N GLY A 132 -13.36 -12.31 -17.94
CA GLY A 132 -13.42 -11.28 -18.97
C GLY A 132 -13.33 -9.88 -18.39
N VAL A 133 -13.69 -8.88 -19.19
CA VAL A 133 -13.64 -7.48 -18.76
C VAL A 133 -14.93 -7.11 -18.06
N TRP A 134 -14.84 -6.94 -16.75
CA TRP A 134 -15.87 -6.32 -15.92
C TRP A 134 -15.69 -4.81 -15.95
N ARG A 135 -16.81 -4.09 -15.82
CA ARG A 135 -16.79 -2.62 -15.79
C ARG A 135 -17.53 -2.11 -14.57
N ILE A 136 -16.87 -1.24 -13.82
CA ILE A 136 -17.45 -0.52 -12.68
C ILE A 136 -17.70 0.90 -13.16
N VAL A 137 -18.96 1.32 -13.16
CA VAL A 137 -19.36 2.64 -13.64
C VAL A 137 -19.70 3.52 -12.46
N LEU A 138 -19.02 4.66 -12.37
CA LEU A 138 -19.27 5.71 -11.39
C LEU A 138 -20.04 6.84 -12.06
N ILE A 139 -21.25 7.10 -11.56
CA ILE A 139 -22.18 8.10 -12.08
C ILE A 139 -22.27 9.25 -11.08
N PRO A 140 -21.74 10.45 -11.39
CA PRO A 140 -21.74 11.57 -10.46
C PRO A 140 -23.17 12.11 -10.27
N ARG A 141 -23.53 12.44 -9.02
CA ARG A 141 -24.76 13.18 -8.68
C ARG A 141 -24.47 14.53 -8.06
N ARG A 142 -23.59 14.55 -7.07
CA ARG A 142 -23.10 15.77 -6.44
C ARG A 142 -21.64 15.57 -6.05
N ILE A 143 -20.74 16.39 -6.57
CA ILE A 143 -19.30 16.19 -6.38
C ILE A 143 -18.67 17.43 -5.75
N VAL A 144 -18.02 17.22 -4.60
CA VAL A 144 -17.28 18.25 -3.87
C VAL A 144 -15.77 17.95 -3.94
N ASP A 145 -15.37 16.74 -3.57
CA ASP A 145 -13.98 16.30 -3.67
C ASP A 145 -13.73 15.52 -4.96
N GLY A 146 -14.56 14.52 -5.25
CA GLY A 146 -14.49 13.73 -6.47
C GLY A 146 -13.34 12.74 -6.53
N SER A 147 -12.42 12.70 -5.56
CA SER A 147 -11.37 11.69 -5.55
C SER A 147 -11.94 10.32 -5.19
N TRP A 148 -11.58 9.34 -5.99
CA TRP A 148 -11.94 7.94 -5.74
C TRP A 148 -10.71 7.04 -5.91
N GLN A 149 -10.71 5.94 -5.18
CA GLN A 149 -9.69 4.91 -5.23
C GLN A 149 -10.36 3.54 -5.21
N MET A 150 -9.77 2.55 -5.87
CA MET A 150 -10.23 1.17 -5.88
C MET A 150 -9.07 0.21 -5.65
N TRP A 151 -9.22 -0.72 -4.73
CA TRP A 151 -8.26 -1.79 -4.49
C TRP A 151 -8.87 -3.17 -4.69
N LEU A 152 -8.10 -4.04 -5.34
CA LEU A 152 -8.27 -5.48 -5.30
C LEU A 152 -7.55 -6.06 -4.06
N PRO A 153 -7.83 -7.33 -3.70
CA PRO A 153 -6.96 -8.09 -2.82
C PRO A 153 -5.52 -8.12 -3.33
N SER A 154 -4.59 -8.46 -2.45
CA SER A 154 -3.19 -8.71 -2.82
C SER A 154 -3.10 -9.70 -3.98
N GLN A 155 -2.17 -9.48 -4.92
CA GLN A 155 -2.02 -10.34 -6.11
C GLN A 155 -1.90 -11.83 -5.77
N SER A 156 -1.31 -12.19 -4.63
CA SER A 156 -1.18 -13.60 -4.19
C SER A 156 -2.50 -14.32 -3.90
N ALA A 157 -3.60 -13.56 -3.76
CA ALA A 157 -4.94 -14.10 -3.53
C ALA A 157 -5.77 -14.18 -4.83
N LEU A 158 -5.22 -13.72 -5.96
CA LEU A 158 -5.89 -13.64 -7.25
C LEU A 158 -5.14 -14.48 -8.28
N ASN A 159 -5.81 -14.84 -9.36
CA ASN A 159 -5.12 -15.46 -10.48
C ASN A 159 -4.23 -14.43 -11.22
N ASP A 160 -3.11 -14.90 -11.76
CA ASP A 160 -2.16 -14.07 -12.51
C ASP A 160 -2.84 -13.37 -13.68
N GLY A 161 -2.82 -12.03 -13.65
CA GLY A 161 -3.45 -11.17 -14.66
C GLY A 161 -4.88 -10.73 -14.32
N THR A 162 -5.44 -11.10 -13.16
CA THR A 162 -6.66 -10.46 -12.65
C THR A 162 -6.28 -9.08 -12.10
N ALA A 163 -6.60 -8.02 -12.83
CA ALA A 163 -6.10 -6.67 -12.55
C ALA A 163 -6.95 -5.57 -13.20
N PHE A 164 -6.80 -4.33 -12.74
CA PHE A 164 -7.33 -3.17 -13.46
C PHE A 164 -6.59 -2.98 -14.77
N LEU A 165 -7.32 -2.68 -15.85
CA LEU A 165 -6.72 -2.47 -17.18
C LEU A 165 -6.02 -1.11 -17.30
N LEU A 166 -6.43 -0.14 -16.49
CA LEU A 166 -5.84 1.19 -16.37
C LEU A 166 -5.48 1.46 -14.90
N PRO A 167 -4.42 0.83 -14.37
CA PRO A 167 -4.07 0.93 -12.96
C PRO A 167 -3.40 2.28 -12.62
N GLY A 168 -3.58 2.72 -11.38
CA GLY A 168 -2.79 3.78 -10.78
C GLY A 168 -1.42 3.25 -10.35
N SER A 169 -0.36 4.01 -10.60
CA SER A 169 1.01 3.62 -10.23
C SER A 169 1.43 4.05 -8.82
N ALA A 170 0.62 4.85 -8.13
CA ALA A 170 0.82 5.29 -6.75
C ALA A 170 -0.09 4.50 -5.79
N LEU A 171 0.10 4.66 -4.47
CA LEU A 171 -0.75 4.07 -3.42
C LEU A 171 -0.84 2.53 -3.47
N THR A 172 0.28 1.88 -3.79
CA THR A 172 0.43 0.42 -3.80
C THR A 172 1.16 -0.11 -2.57
N LEU A 173 1.37 0.75 -1.57
CA LEU A 173 1.83 0.32 -0.24
C LEU A 173 0.80 -0.59 0.42
N THR A 174 1.24 -1.68 1.04
CA THR A 174 0.36 -2.57 1.80
C THR A 174 0.23 -2.09 3.25
N ILE A 175 -0.97 -2.14 3.83
CA ILE A 175 -1.14 -1.94 5.28
C ILE A 175 -0.35 -3.03 6.04
N PRO A 176 0.39 -2.70 7.12
CA PRO A 176 0.41 -1.43 7.84
C PRO A 176 1.60 -0.51 7.50
N SER A 177 2.22 -0.66 6.33
CA SER A 177 3.37 0.15 5.93
C SER A 177 3.05 1.64 5.71
N THR A 178 1.77 2.00 5.71
CA THR A 178 1.27 3.38 5.69
C THR A 178 1.16 4.02 7.08
N ALA A 179 1.39 3.27 8.17
CA ALA A 179 1.45 3.81 9.53
C ALA A 179 2.57 4.87 9.66
N SER A 180 2.34 5.91 10.45
CA SER A 180 3.19 7.10 10.45
C SER A 180 4.55 6.81 11.10
N ARG A 181 4.55 6.07 12.22
CA ARG A 181 5.71 5.87 13.10
C ARG A 181 6.53 4.62 12.82
N VAL A 182 6.03 3.71 11.99
CA VAL A 182 6.86 2.60 11.49
C VAL A 182 7.89 3.11 10.48
N ILE A 183 9.01 2.41 10.32
CA ILE A 183 9.99 2.63 9.26
C ILE A 183 9.63 1.71 8.09
N THR A 184 9.16 2.30 7.01
CA THR A 184 8.70 1.59 5.82
C THR A 184 9.86 1.37 4.86
N ALA A 185 10.20 0.11 4.62
CA ALA A 185 11.30 -0.35 3.78
C ALA A 185 10.80 -0.74 2.39
N ALA A 186 11.16 0.07 1.38
CA ALA A 186 11.05 -0.32 -0.01
C ALA A 186 12.19 -1.25 -0.45
N ALA A 187 12.04 -1.88 -1.62
CA ALA A 187 13.05 -2.75 -2.20
C ALA A 187 13.74 -2.11 -3.40
N TYR A 188 15.05 -2.33 -3.50
CA TYR A 188 15.83 -2.07 -4.70
C TYR A 188 16.71 -3.29 -5.03
N ASP A 189 17.17 -3.37 -6.28
CA ASP A 189 18.15 -4.35 -6.74
C ASP A 189 19.56 -3.82 -6.46
N ALA A 190 20.28 -4.50 -5.58
CA ALA A 190 21.63 -4.12 -5.16
C ALA A 190 22.70 -4.39 -6.23
N LEU A 191 22.41 -5.19 -7.27
CA LEU A 191 23.33 -5.42 -8.38
C LEU A 191 23.31 -4.25 -9.36
N THR A 192 22.12 -3.74 -9.67
CA THR A 192 21.90 -2.70 -10.70
C THR A 192 21.70 -1.31 -10.11
N PHE A 193 21.52 -1.20 -8.79
CA PHE A 193 21.13 0.03 -8.11
C PHE A 193 19.86 0.66 -8.70
N SER A 194 18.87 -0.19 -9.01
CA SER A 194 17.57 0.22 -9.52
C SER A 194 16.46 -0.14 -8.55
N TYR A 195 15.45 0.72 -8.47
CA TYR A 195 14.22 0.42 -7.75
C TYR A 195 13.60 -0.90 -8.26
N ALA A 196 13.09 -1.72 -7.34
CA ALA A 196 12.41 -2.97 -7.66
C ALA A 196 10.94 -2.69 -8.00
N ASP A 197 10.51 -3.04 -9.21
CA ASP A 197 9.20 -2.72 -9.77
C ASP A 197 8.01 -3.17 -8.91
N PHE A 198 8.13 -4.34 -8.25
CA PHE A 198 7.13 -4.88 -7.33
C PHE A 198 6.99 -4.09 -6.03
N SER A 199 8.00 -3.31 -5.62
CA SER A 199 7.98 -2.64 -4.31
C SER A 199 6.80 -1.66 -4.22
N GLY A 200 6.00 -1.69 -3.16
CA GLY A 200 4.90 -0.75 -2.99
C GLY A 200 5.37 0.71 -3.07
N ARG A 201 4.57 1.57 -3.69
CA ARG A 201 4.85 2.99 -3.92
C ARG A 201 3.86 3.85 -3.14
N GLY A 202 4.37 4.93 -2.55
CA GLY A 202 3.51 5.89 -1.89
C GLY A 202 2.88 6.90 -2.83
N THR A 203 2.42 8.02 -2.27
CA THR A 203 1.96 9.20 -3.01
C THR A 203 3.10 10.20 -3.18
N ALA A 204 3.02 11.02 -4.24
CA ALA A 204 3.94 12.15 -4.43
C ALA A 204 3.74 13.25 -3.35
N SER A 205 2.55 13.33 -2.76
CA SER A 205 2.24 14.17 -1.60
C SER A 205 2.21 13.34 -0.32
N ALA A 206 2.23 13.98 0.85
CA ALA A 206 1.93 13.29 2.10
C ALA A 206 0.53 12.65 2.10
N TYR A 207 0.34 11.56 2.84
CA TYR A 207 -0.97 10.95 3.03
C TYR A 207 -1.90 11.89 3.81
N GLU A 208 -3.18 11.90 3.43
CA GLU A 208 -4.24 12.50 4.23
C GLU A 208 -4.37 11.73 5.55
N GLY A 209 -3.65 12.16 6.59
CA GLY A 209 -3.70 11.54 7.93
C GLY A 209 -2.35 11.42 8.62
N SER A 210 -1.29 11.04 7.88
CA SER A 210 0.06 10.90 8.46
C SER A 210 0.94 12.14 8.28
N GLY A 211 0.74 12.92 7.21
CA GLY A 211 1.63 14.05 6.89
C GLY A 211 3.06 13.65 6.48
N VAL A 212 3.40 12.35 6.50
CA VAL A 212 4.75 11.82 6.28
C VAL A 212 4.81 11.06 4.95
N PRO A 213 5.74 11.40 4.04
CA PRO A 213 5.97 10.64 2.81
C PRO A 213 6.37 9.18 3.12
N LYS A 214 5.85 8.24 2.33
CA LYS A 214 6.24 6.82 2.38
C LYS A 214 6.67 6.34 0.98
N PRO A 215 7.54 5.33 0.88
CA PRO A 215 8.29 4.65 1.95
C PRO A 215 9.28 5.58 2.66
N ASP A 216 9.86 5.17 3.79
CA ASP A 216 10.87 5.97 4.48
C ASP A 216 12.22 5.85 3.77
N LEU A 217 12.62 4.64 3.40
CA LEU A 217 13.85 4.37 2.67
C LEU A 217 13.75 3.01 1.96
N ALA A 218 14.72 2.70 1.12
CA ALA A 218 14.83 1.41 0.45
C ALA A 218 16.03 0.59 0.96
N ALA A 219 15.92 -0.73 0.89
CA ALA A 219 17.00 -1.67 1.18
C ALA A 219 17.05 -2.80 0.13
N PRO A 220 18.14 -3.59 0.06
CA PRO A 220 18.22 -4.68 -0.89
C PRO A 220 17.04 -5.65 -0.73
N GLY A 221 16.29 -5.88 -1.81
CA GLY A 221 15.12 -6.76 -1.79
C GLY A 221 15.00 -7.69 -3.00
N VAL A 222 16.00 -7.69 -3.89
CA VAL A 222 16.04 -8.54 -5.09
C VAL A 222 17.16 -9.55 -4.94
N ARG A 223 16.84 -10.85 -5.11
CA ARG A 223 17.79 -11.97 -5.05
C ARG A 223 18.67 -11.95 -3.78
N VAL A 224 18.06 -11.59 -2.65
CA VAL A 224 18.71 -11.57 -1.34
C VAL A 224 18.99 -13.01 -0.91
N ARG A 225 20.26 -13.32 -0.62
CA ARG A 225 20.67 -14.63 -0.13
C ARG A 225 20.39 -14.75 1.37
N ALA A 226 19.47 -15.63 1.76
CA ALA A 226 19.04 -15.82 3.14
C ALA A 226 19.10 -17.31 3.57
N PRO A 227 19.29 -17.61 4.86
CA PRO A 227 19.32 -18.98 5.36
C PRO A 227 17.95 -19.65 5.23
N VAL A 228 17.94 -20.97 5.00
CA VAL A 228 16.71 -21.76 4.86
C VAL A 228 16.63 -22.90 5.90
N PRO A 229 15.42 -23.37 6.25
CA PRO A 229 15.26 -24.52 7.15
C PRO A 229 16.03 -25.75 6.65
N GLY A 230 16.70 -26.46 7.57
CA GLY A 230 17.55 -27.60 7.23
C GLY A 230 19.00 -27.24 6.90
N GLY A 231 19.36 -25.95 6.93
CA GLY A 231 20.69 -25.44 6.64
C GLY A 231 20.86 -24.97 5.20
N GLY A 232 21.97 -24.27 4.92
CA GLY A 232 22.22 -23.69 3.60
C GLY A 232 21.55 -22.33 3.39
N TYR A 233 21.54 -21.89 2.13
CA TYR A 233 21.05 -20.56 1.73
C TYR A 233 20.30 -20.64 0.39
N ALA A 234 19.28 -19.81 0.23
CA ALA A 234 18.56 -19.61 -1.03
C ALA A 234 18.43 -18.11 -1.35
N GLU A 235 18.12 -17.79 -2.60
CA GLU A 235 17.82 -16.42 -3.04
C GLU A 235 16.32 -16.15 -2.95
N PHE A 236 15.98 -14.96 -2.45
CA PHE A 236 14.60 -14.51 -2.33
C PHE A 236 14.43 -13.08 -2.81
N THR A 237 13.23 -12.76 -3.29
CA THR A 237 12.87 -11.43 -3.78
C THR A 237 11.58 -10.98 -3.10
N GLY A 238 11.56 -9.75 -2.61
CA GLY A 238 10.41 -9.13 -1.96
C GLY A 238 10.82 -8.08 -0.94
N THR A 239 9.90 -7.15 -0.65
CA THR A 239 10.09 -6.14 0.41
C THR A 239 10.21 -6.76 1.81
N SER A 240 9.69 -7.98 1.99
CA SER A 240 9.93 -8.84 3.15
C SER A 240 11.41 -9.12 3.41
N PHE A 241 12.27 -9.06 2.38
CA PHE A 241 13.72 -9.21 2.51
C PHE A 241 14.47 -7.88 2.61
N ALA A 242 13.82 -6.76 2.24
CA ALA A 242 14.35 -5.42 2.48
C ALA A 242 14.16 -4.97 3.94
N ALA A 243 12.98 -5.22 4.52
CA ALA A 243 12.67 -4.89 5.91
C ALA A 243 13.73 -5.34 6.94
N PRO A 244 14.25 -6.59 6.93
CA PRO A 244 15.25 -7.03 7.90
C PRO A 244 16.60 -6.30 7.79
N PHE A 245 17.00 -5.79 6.62
CA PHE A 245 18.18 -4.92 6.52
C PHE A 245 17.98 -3.63 7.32
N VAL A 246 16.79 -3.02 7.19
CA VAL A 246 16.44 -1.80 7.94
C VAL A 246 16.35 -2.10 9.43
N THR A 247 15.75 -3.23 9.82
CA THR A 247 15.74 -3.70 11.22
C THR A 247 17.15 -3.90 11.78
N GLY A 248 18.05 -4.51 11.02
CA GLY A 248 19.46 -4.68 11.42
C GLY A 248 20.17 -3.34 11.58
N GLY A 249 19.97 -2.40 10.64
CA GLY A 249 20.49 -1.03 10.76
C GLY A 249 19.98 -0.31 12.00
N ALA A 250 18.66 -0.37 12.25
CA ALA A 250 18.05 0.19 13.45
C ALA A 250 18.64 -0.42 14.74
N ALA A 251 18.84 -1.74 14.78
CA ALA A 251 19.45 -2.43 15.91
C ALA A 251 20.89 -1.96 16.18
N LEU A 252 21.70 -1.75 15.14
CA LEU A 252 23.06 -1.22 15.27
C LEU A 252 23.07 0.23 15.80
N LEU A 253 22.15 1.07 15.32
CA LEU A 253 21.96 2.42 15.86
C LEU A 253 21.58 2.36 17.35
N MET A 254 20.61 1.51 17.69
CA MET A 254 20.17 1.33 19.08
C MET A 254 21.28 0.77 19.98
N GLU A 255 22.12 -0.15 19.50
CA GLU A 255 23.29 -0.64 20.25
C GLU A 255 24.27 0.52 20.50
N TRP A 256 24.60 1.29 19.46
CA TRP A 256 25.49 2.44 19.58
C TRP A 256 24.95 3.49 20.56
N GLY A 257 23.67 3.84 20.48
CA GLY A 257 23.06 4.83 21.35
C GLY A 257 22.83 4.33 22.77
N ILE A 258 22.06 3.24 22.91
CA ILE A 258 21.53 2.78 24.20
C ILE A 258 22.54 1.92 24.96
N VAL A 259 23.17 0.95 24.29
CA VAL A 259 24.04 -0.03 24.96
C VAL A 259 25.42 0.56 25.20
N LYS A 260 25.99 1.27 24.22
CA LYS A 260 27.30 1.95 24.35
C LYS A 260 27.22 3.33 25.01
N GLY A 261 26.02 3.78 25.35
CA GLY A 261 25.80 4.98 26.17
C GLY A 261 25.97 6.32 25.44
N ASN A 262 26.04 6.33 24.10
CA ASN A 262 26.17 7.58 23.34
C ASN A 262 24.87 8.38 23.28
N ASP A 263 23.72 7.70 23.28
CA ASP A 263 22.39 8.31 23.24
C ASP A 263 21.30 7.34 23.76
N PRO A 264 20.93 7.41 25.05
CA PRO A 264 19.98 6.47 25.66
C PRO A 264 18.56 6.56 25.10
N TYR A 265 18.27 7.59 24.29
CA TYR A 265 16.98 7.87 23.67
C TYR A 265 16.94 7.59 22.16
N LEU A 266 17.96 6.91 21.61
CA LEU A 266 18.02 6.56 20.19
C LEU A 266 17.10 5.37 19.87
N TYR A 267 15.80 5.63 19.76
CA TYR A 267 14.74 4.69 19.35
C TYR A 267 13.59 5.43 18.63
N GLY A 268 12.57 4.69 18.17
CA GLY A 268 11.39 5.24 17.50
C GLY A 268 11.73 6.20 16.35
N GLU A 269 11.03 7.33 16.30
CA GLU A 269 11.23 8.40 15.31
C GLU A 269 12.66 8.93 15.26
N LYS A 270 13.43 8.86 16.36
CA LYS A 270 14.82 9.31 16.36
C LYS A 270 15.71 8.39 15.52
N VAL A 271 15.52 7.07 15.62
CA VAL A 271 16.22 6.12 14.75
C VAL A 271 15.80 6.33 13.29
N LYS A 272 14.50 6.47 13.03
CA LYS A 272 13.99 6.78 11.70
C LYS A 272 14.66 8.02 11.10
N ALA A 273 14.72 9.13 11.83
CA ALA A 273 15.30 10.37 11.36
C ALA A 273 16.80 10.23 11.01
N TYR A 274 17.56 9.46 11.79
CA TYR A 274 18.98 9.20 11.49
C TYR A 274 19.14 8.34 10.24
N LEU A 275 18.31 7.31 10.09
CA LEU A 275 18.31 6.46 8.90
C LEU A 275 17.90 7.22 7.63
N GLN A 276 16.90 8.10 7.72
CA GLN A 276 16.48 8.97 6.62
C GLN A 276 17.59 9.95 6.24
N ARG A 277 18.26 10.56 7.23
CA ARG A 277 19.38 11.50 7.00
C ARG A 277 20.60 10.83 6.39
N GLY A 278 20.92 9.60 6.81
CA GLY A 278 22.02 8.82 6.26
C GLY A 278 21.68 8.10 4.96
N ALA A 279 20.44 8.15 4.48
CA ALA A 279 20.06 7.46 3.27
C ALA A 279 20.79 8.03 2.03
N ARG A 280 21.32 7.14 1.18
CA ARG A 280 22.02 7.54 -0.04
C ARG A 280 21.04 7.61 -1.21
N GLN A 281 21.04 8.73 -1.93
CA GLN A 281 20.14 8.94 -3.06
C GLN A 281 20.69 8.26 -4.32
N LEU A 282 19.85 7.47 -5.00
CA LEU A 282 20.23 6.83 -6.26
C LEU A 282 20.17 7.84 -7.42
N PRO A 283 21.08 7.76 -8.40
CA PRO A 283 20.99 8.60 -9.60
C PRO A 283 19.73 8.26 -10.42
N GLY A 284 19.26 9.21 -11.23
CA GLY A 284 18.06 9.04 -12.08
C GLY A 284 16.75 9.50 -11.44
N TYR A 285 16.80 10.10 -10.25
CA TYR A 285 15.66 10.73 -9.57
C TYR A 285 15.96 12.21 -9.30
N GLU A 286 15.04 13.10 -9.67
CA GLU A 286 15.22 14.55 -9.53
C GLU A 286 14.74 15.09 -8.18
N THR A 287 13.83 14.38 -7.51
CA THR A 287 13.16 14.83 -6.28
C THR A 287 13.29 13.81 -5.16
N TRP A 288 13.46 14.33 -3.94
CA TRP A 288 13.59 13.55 -2.71
C TRP A 288 12.88 14.26 -1.54
N PRO A 289 12.21 13.53 -0.64
CA PRO A 289 11.90 12.10 -0.77
C PRO A 289 10.99 11.84 -1.99
N ASN A 290 11.02 10.62 -2.54
CA ASN A 290 10.13 10.21 -3.64
C ASN A 290 9.29 8.98 -3.29
N PRO A 291 8.17 8.75 -4.02
CA PRO A 291 7.24 7.66 -3.75
C PRO A 291 7.82 6.23 -3.86
N GLN A 292 8.97 6.05 -4.52
CA GLN A 292 9.56 4.75 -4.80
C GLN A 292 10.61 4.34 -3.74
N LEU A 293 11.50 5.28 -3.39
CA LEU A 293 12.68 5.03 -2.58
C LEU A 293 12.70 5.82 -1.27
N GLY A 294 11.68 6.64 -1.01
CA GLY A 294 11.61 7.45 0.19
C GLY A 294 12.74 8.46 0.19
N TYR A 295 13.53 8.50 1.27
CA TYR A 295 14.69 9.39 1.41
C TYR A 295 15.97 8.87 0.74
N GLY A 296 15.98 7.61 0.27
CA GLY A 296 17.15 6.99 -0.36
C GLY A 296 17.31 5.52 0.00
N ILE A 297 18.45 4.93 -0.32
CA ILE A 297 18.83 3.58 0.11
C ILE A 297 19.53 3.60 1.47
N LEU A 298 19.28 2.57 2.29
CA LEU A 298 19.86 2.40 3.61
C LEU A 298 21.39 2.52 3.61
N CYS A 299 21.94 3.41 4.45
CA CYS A 299 23.36 3.43 4.78
C CYS A 299 23.57 3.68 6.27
N VAL A 300 24.03 2.65 6.98
CA VAL A 300 24.21 2.70 8.45
C VAL A 300 25.38 3.59 8.85
N GLU A 301 26.46 3.58 8.06
CA GLU A 301 27.66 4.42 8.26
C GLU A 301 27.28 5.90 8.26
N ASP A 302 26.70 6.39 7.16
CA ASP A 302 26.25 7.79 7.03
C ASP A 302 25.18 8.16 8.08
N SER A 303 24.40 7.19 8.55
CA SER A 303 23.41 7.40 9.61
C SER A 303 24.06 7.67 10.97
N LEU A 304 25.22 7.06 11.26
CA LEU A 304 25.96 7.25 12.51
C LEU A 304 26.89 8.47 12.47
N ASP A 305 27.55 8.72 11.34
CA ASP A 305 28.49 9.84 11.16
C ASP A 305 27.80 11.21 11.26
N ASN A 306 26.52 11.26 10.92
CA ASN A 306 25.69 12.44 11.07
C ASN A 306 25.20 12.71 12.51
N SER A 307 25.64 11.91 13.49
CA SER A 307 25.30 12.09 14.90
C SER A 307 26.07 13.26 15.52
N PRO A 308 25.41 14.16 16.27
CA PRO A 308 26.08 15.26 16.98
C PRO A 308 27.17 14.80 17.97
N ALA A 309 27.13 13.54 18.41
CA ALA A 309 28.13 12.97 19.31
C ALA A 309 29.39 12.47 18.57
N VAL A 310 29.31 12.19 17.27
CA VAL A 310 30.45 11.76 16.42
C VAL A 310 31.17 12.96 15.81
N MET A 311 30.48 14.10 15.63
CA MET A 311 31.08 15.37 15.19
C MET A 311 31.89 16.11 16.29
N ARG A 312 32.06 15.53 17.48
CA ARG A 312 32.89 16.04 18.57
C ARG A 312 34.15 15.20 18.73
#